data_AF-A0AAE0F1F7-F1
#
_entry.id   AF-A0AAE0F1F7-F1
#
_cell.length_a   1.000
_cell.length_b   1.000
_cell.length_c   1.000
_cell.angle_alpha   90.00
_cell.angle_beta   90.00
_cell.angle_gamma   90.00
#
_symmetry.space_group_name_H-M   'P 1'
#
loop_
_entity.id
_entity.type
_entity.pdbx_description
1 polymer ?
#
loop_
_entity_poly.entity_id
_entity_poly.type
_entity_poly.pdbx_seq_one_letter_code
_entity_poly.pdbx_strand_id
1 'polypeptide(L)'
;MPALVAHRKACIRPVDQAEFVSSTEALLAHRKAVLEADINRHIYVSLVVTSGEPAVSLSMEYAYFISVSLRGVSQRSVFNSEVREFLEFDFQILGAPKVSPHAPIKPPVFASQQDSVDDSLVKMPRKGAHKRKRYTNEEKANAIHFHDGCVQAGLLDVVHHTARETGIPVANISRWANGSAADGLPVRDHVFKAAGDLKLKRLKVESRRGNSSRFPLAEKQLGVEVRARRARGRKVGPRFASVRMKQLVKQYYPDAEFSASPCWRVNFKRREGFATRKRTHKKPQSYASMGRFLFKHRLNVDQVPLPFVVGDYDHTYEDKGAKDVWVRQPGSGLEKRQATLQICIRAGLDAEGKNLPQPPIAIWFRGTGKRISEAEKAAYHPDVHVYWQKCAWVDRATSLEWQNGTLIPWLNEHIPNEESVVFADNLDAQVQAEYLGNQKEKGRAIGWSLLKGGTHWSQPVDQGAGREVKRDIDYEQNEWLEDLDNLEKWENSDLTASDRRVLMTWWAGAGYARTCARVNLNRYFEKSGCLLSVTGWSDEKINPEGLASFTFDRPVLPAVLETAPVQHNVVPTTLSELQQA
;
A
#
# COMPACT_ATOMS: atom_id res chain seq x y z
N MET A 1 38.74 -40.13 -58.45
CA MET A 1 38.97 -41.53 -58.03
C MET A 1 38.84 -41.59 -56.51
N PRO A 2 38.22 -42.65 -55.99
CA PRO A 2 36.94 -42.55 -55.29
C PRO A 2 36.95 -43.40 -54.01
N ALA A 3 35.74 -43.67 -53.52
CA ALA A 3 35.35 -44.85 -52.73
C ALA A 3 35.40 -44.67 -51.21
N LEU A 4 34.23 -44.53 -50.56
CA LEU A 4 33.31 -45.63 -50.15
C LEU A 4 33.90 -46.34 -48.92
N VAL A 5 33.21 -46.48 -47.78
CA VAL A 5 31.96 -47.22 -47.53
C VAL A 5 31.54 -46.82 -46.10
N ALA A 6 30.43 -46.11 -45.87
CA ALA A 6 29.08 -46.65 -45.66
C ALA A 6 28.95 -47.66 -44.50
N HIS A 7 28.41 -47.22 -43.35
CA HIS A 7 27.30 -47.94 -42.70
C HIS A 7 26.64 -47.11 -41.60
N ARG A 8 25.48 -46.52 -41.93
CA ARG A 8 24.18 -46.73 -41.24
C ARG A 8 23.11 -45.84 -41.85
N LYS A 9 22.54 -46.30 -42.96
CA LYS A 9 21.12 -46.10 -43.28
C LYS A 9 20.36 -47.29 -42.69
N ALA A 10 19.36 -47.04 -41.86
CA ALA A 10 18.12 -47.82 -41.80
C ALA A 10 17.13 -47.15 -40.84
N CYS A 11 15.88 -47.01 -41.31
CA CYS A 11 14.68 -46.57 -40.59
C CYS A 11 14.47 -45.06 -40.44
N ILE A 12 13.83 -44.44 -41.44
CA ILE A 12 12.49 -43.81 -41.35
C ILE A 12 12.02 -43.55 -42.80
N ARG A 13 10.76 -43.93 -43.10
CA ARG A 13 10.13 -43.85 -44.41
C ARG A 13 9.79 -42.39 -44.78
N PRO A 14 9.76 -42.02 -46.07
CA PRO A 14 9.21 -40.73 -46.49
C PRO A 14 7.69 -40.78 -46.33
N VAL A 15 7.14 -39.88 -45.52
CA VAL A 15 5.69 -39.63 -45.48
C VAL A 15 5.38 -38.63 -46.58
N ASP A 16 4.41 -39.01 -47.41
CA ASP A 16 3.92 -38.25 -48.55
C ASP A 16 3.45 -36.85 -48.13
N GLN A 17 4.01 -35.80 -48.73
CA GLN A 17 3.63 -34.40 -48.48
C GLN A 17 2.20 -34.06 -48.96
N ALA A 18 1.49 -35.00 -49.61
CA ALA A 18 0.12 -34.83 -50.07
C ALA A 18 -0.95 -35.10 -48.99
N GLU A 19 -0.67 -35.95 -47.97
CA GLU A 19 -1.66 -36.26 -46.93
C GLU A 19 -1.73 -35.19 -45.82
N PHE A 20 -0.65 -34.44 -45.60
CA PHE A 20 -0.64 -33.41 -44.55
C PHE A 20 -1.48 -32.18 -44.92
N VAL A 21 -1.54 -31.83 -46.20
CA VAL A 21 -2.32 -30.68 -46.72
C VAL A 21 -3.83 -30.98 -46.73
N SER A 22 -4.21 -32.25 -46.98
CA SER A 22 -5.60 -32.71 -46.95
C SER A 22 -6.24 -32.62 -45.56
N SER A 23 -5.49 -32.92 -44.49
CA SER A 23 -6.03 -32.90 -43.12
C SER A 23 -6.25 -31.48 -42.57
N THR A 24 -5.41 -30.51 -42.94
CA THR A 24 -5.53 -29.12 -42.51
C THR A 24 -6.64 -28.39 -43.25
N GLU A 25 -6.85 -28.66 -44.54
CA GLU A 25 -7.97 -28.09 -45.30
C GLU A 25 -9.33 -28.65 -44.84
N ALA A 26 -9.40 -29.95 -44.48
CA ALA A 26 -10.60 -30.54 -43.89
C ALA A 26 -10.91 -29.96 -42.49
N LEU A 27 -9.89 -29.68 -41.68
CA LEU A 27 -10.05 -29.07 -40.34
C LEU A 27 -10.48 -27.60 -40.44
N LEU A 28 -9.98 -26.86 -41.44
CA LEU A 28 -10.39 -25.49 -41.75
C LEU A 28 -11.80 -25.43 -42.32
N ALA A 29 -12.19 -26.36 -43.19
CA ALA A 29 -13.55 -26.48 -43.71
C ALA A 29 -14.56 -26.84 -42.60
N HIS A 30 -14.20 -27.74 -41.68
CA HIS A 30 -15.05 -28.07 -40.53
C HIS A 30 -15.20 -26.89 -39.56
N ARG A 31 -14.11 -26.16 -39.26
CA ARG A 31 -14.17 -24.95 -38.42
C ARG A 31 -14.97 -23.82 -39.07
N LYS A 32 -14.90 -23.68 -40.39
CA LYS A 32 -15.70 -22.70 -41.15
C LYS A 32 -17.18 -23.08 -41.16
N ALA A 33 -17.52 -24.35 -41.34
CA ALA A 33 -18.90 -24.85 -41.29
C ALA A 33 -19.53 -24.71 -39.89
N VAL A 34 -18.74 -24.90 -38.82
CA VAL A 34 -19.21 -24.66 -37.44
C VAL A 34 -19.44 -23.16 -37.18
N LEU A 35 -18.59 -22.28 -37.69
CA LEU A 35 -18.78 -20.83 -37.59
C LEU A 35 -20.00 -20.33 -38.41
N GLU A 36 -20.20 -20.87 -39.62
CA GLU A 36 -21.34 -20.53 -40.48
C GLU A 36 -22.67 -21.11 -39.96
N ALA A 37 -22.62 -22.23 -39.22
CA ALA A 37 -23.80 -22.79 -38.54
C ALA A 37 -24.20 -22.00 -37.28
N ASP A 38 -23.24 -21.43 -36.55
CA ASP A 38 -23.51 -20.57 -35.38
C ASP A 38 -23.96 -19.16 -35.77
N ILE A 39 -23.48 -18.62 -36.89
CA ILE A 39 -23.92 -17.30 -37.41
C ILE A 39 -25.36 -17.33 -37.95
N ASN A 40 -25.87 -18.49 -38.39
CA ASN A 40 -27.23 -18.64 -38.92
C ASN A 40 -28.32 -18.85 -37.86
N ARG A 41 -28.00 -18.74 -36.55
CA ARG A 41 -28.97 -18.98 -35.46
C ARG A 41 -29.53 -17.75 -34.74
N HIS A 42 -29.21 -16.53 -35.17
CA HIS A 42 -29.85 -15.33 -34.60
C HIS A 42 -30.32 -14.32 -35.66
N ILE A 43 -31.64 -14.38 -35.91
CA ILE A 43 -32.60 -13.30 -36.20
C ILE A 43 -32.33 -12.39 -37.42
N TYR A 44 -33.13 -12.63 -38.47
CA TYR A 44 -33.50 -11.67 -39.50
C TYR A 44 -34.41 -10.57 -38.94
N VAL A 45 -34.07 -9.29 -39.17
CA VAL A 45 -35.04 -8.21 -39.35
C VAL A 45 -34.61 -7.42 -40.58
N SER A 46 -35.35 -7.57 -41.67
CA SER A 46 -35.19 -6.76 -42.89
C SER A 46 -35.80 -5.38 -42.69
N LEU A 47 -35.04 -4.32 -42.95
CA LEU A 47 -35.56 -2.97 -43.12
C LEU A 47 -35.00 -2.39 -44.43
N VAL A 48 -35.89 -2.27 -45.40
CA VAL A 48 -35.67 -1.56 -46.67
C VAL A 48 -35.70 -0.07 -46.37
N VAL A 49 -34.59 0.64 -46.60
CA VAL A 49 -34.58 2.12 -46.66
C VAL A 49 -33.67 2.59 -47.79
N THR A 50 -34.26 3.37 -48.68
CA THR A 50 -33.65 4.07 -49.81
C THR A 50 -32.82 5.29 -49.37
N SER A 51 -31.61 5.41 -49.95
CA SER A 51 -30.80 6.61 -50.23
C SER A 51 -30.62 7.72 -49.17
N GLY A 52 -29.37 7.94 -48.76
CA GLY A 52 -28.86 9.22 -48.23
C GLY A 52 -27.94 9.07 -47.01
N GLU A 53 -26.63 9.25 -47.20
CA GLU A 53 -25.58 9.28 -46.16
C GLU A 53 -25.74 10.40 -45.10
N PRO A 54 -24.98 10.44 -43.98
CA PRO A 54 -23.96 9.48 -43.50
C PRO A 54 -24.20 8.90 -42.09
N ALA A 55 -23.48 7.81 -41.88
CA ALA A 55 -23.39 6.92 -40.73
C ALA A 55 -23.30 7.56 -39.33
N VAL A 56 -24.18 7.07 -38.44
CA VAL A 56 -23.99 7.02 -36.98
C VAL A 56 -24.08 5.55 -36.59
N SER A 57 -22.99 4.95 -36.11
CA SER A 57 -22.98 3.59 -35.58
C SER A 57 -23.37 3.60 -34.10
N LEU A 58 -24.50 2.98 -33.77
CA LEU A 58 -24.90 2.61 -32.41
C LEU A 58 -24.40 1.19 -32.12
N SER A 59 -23.61 1.04 -31.07
CA SER A 59 -23.28 -0.23 -30.42
C SER A 59 -24.27 -0.53 -29.28
N MET A 60 -24.58 -1.81 -29.12
CA MET A 60 -25.50 -2.42 -28.16
C MET A 60 -25.33 -1.99 -26.69
N GLU A 61 -26.46 -2.09 -26.01
CA GLU A 61 -26.84 -1.68 -24.65
C GLU A 61 -25.91 -2.12 -23.51
N TYR A 62 -25.60 -1.16 -22.63
CA TYR A 62 -25.61 -1.34 -21.18
C TYR A 62 -26.34 -0.13 -20.59
N ALA A 63 -27.37 -0.40 -19.77
CA ALA A 63 -28.21 0.60 -19.15
C ALA A 63 -27.41 1.51 -18.18
N TYR A 64 -27.33 2.79 -18.50
CA TYR A 64 -27.10 3.86 -17.53
C TYR A 64 -28.01 5.04 -17.86
N PHE A 65 -28.59 5.64 -16.82
CA PHE A 65 -29.37 6.87 -16.85
C PHE A 65 -28.64 7.95 -17.66
N ILE A 66 -29.28 8.47 -18.71
CA ILE A 66 -28.83 9.68 -19.42
C ILE A 66 -29.78 10.81 -19.04
N SER A 67 -29.28 11.78 -18.28
CA SER A 67 -29.82 13.12 -18.24
C SER A 67 -29.46 13.82 -19.55
N VAL A 68 -30.45 14.08 -20.40
CA VAL A 68 -30.24 14.86 -21.63
C VAL A 68 -30.40 16.34 -21.29
N SER A 69 -29.29 17.08 -21.30
CA SER A 69 -29.29 18.54 -21.29
C SER A 69 -29.34 19.04 -22.73
N LEU A 70 -30.53 19.42 -23.20
CA LEU A 70 -30.69 20.16 -24.46
C LEU A 70 -30.42 21.65 -24.21
N ARG A 71 -29.34 22.18 -24.79
CA ARG A 71 -29.22 23.62 -25.08
C ARG A 71 -29.66 23.86 -26.52
N GLY A 72 -30.64 24.74 -26.69
CA GLY A 72 -30.74 25.52 -27.91
C GLY A 72 -32.16 25.89 -28.35
N VAL A 73 -32.45 27.18 -28.20
CA VAL A 73 -33.35 27.97 -29.07
C VAL A 73 -34.84 27.98 -28.70
N SER A 74 -35.27 29.21 -28.50
CA SER A 74 -36.62 29.73 -28.34
C SER A 74 -37.59 29.28 -29.45
N GLN A 75 -38.80 28.89 -29.07
CA GLN A 75 -40.02 29.56 -29.52
C GLN A 75 -41.24 29.05 -28.75
N ARG A 76 -42.09 30.01 -28.36
CA ARG A 76 -43.44 29.79 -27.82
C ARG A 76 -44.34 29.23 -28.92
N SER A 77 -45.08 28.15 -28.65
CA SER A 77 -46.48 28.06 -29.10
C SER A 77 -47.24 26.96 -28.36
N VAL A 78 -48.42 27.38 -27.90
CA VAL A 78 -49.57 26.66 -27.36
C VAL A 78 -50.02 25.51 -28.27
N PHE A 79 -50.43 24.35 -27.72
CA PHE A 79 -51.76 23.72 -27.92
C PHE A 79 -51.90 22.33 -27.24
N ASN A 80 -52.84 22.30 -26.30
CA ASN A 80 -53.83 21.27 -25.90
C ASN A 80 -53.75 19.79 -26.32
N SER A 81 -53.87 18.93 -25.28
CA SER A 81 -54.86 17.86 -24.99
C SER A 81 -55.28 16.82 -26.04
N GLU A 82 -55.58 15.61 -25.51
CA GLU A 82 -56.21 14.40 -26.11
C GLU A 82 -55.18 13.41 -26.71
N VAL A 83 -55.09 12.12 -26.38
CA VAL A 83 -56.06 11.03 -26.12
C VAL A 83 -55.32 9.94 -25.26
N ARG A 84 -55.80 9.57 -24.06
CA ARG A 84 -56.60 8.36 -23.70
C ARG A 84 -56.00 6.99 -24.12
N GLU A 85 -55.56 6.16 -23.18
CA GLU A 85 -56.25 4.99 -22.58
C GLU A 85 -55.66 3.66 -23.09
N PHE A 86 -55.03 2.87 -22.20
CA PHE A 86 -55.40 1.47 -21.92
C PHE A 86 -54.68 0.93 -20.65
N LEU A 87 -55.51 0.25 -19.86
CA LEU A 87 -55.40 -0.37 -18.52
C LEU A 87 -54.24 -1.38 -18.35
N GLU A 88 -53.49 -1.31 -17.25
CA GLU A 88 -53.63 -2.09 -15.98
C GLU A 88 -53.48 -3.61 -16.11
N PHE A 89 -52.46 -4.16 -15.41
CA PHE A 89 -52.56 -5.46 -14.73
C PHE A 89 -51.72 -5.46 -13.46
N ASP A 90 -52.40 -5.72 -12.34
CA ASP A 90 -51.90 -5.90 -10.98
C ASP A 90 -50.98 -7.12 -10.82
N PHE A 91 -50.01 -7.02 -9.91
CA PHE A 91 -49.68 -8.15 -9.04
C PHE A 91 -49.45 -7.69 -7.59
N GLN A 92 -50.27 -8.27 -6.72
CA GLN A 92 -50.31 -8.12 -5.26
C GLN A 92 -49.01 -8.58 -4.59
N ILE A 93 -48.57 -7.83 -3.58
CA ILE A 93 -47.76 -8.38 -2.48
C ILE A 93 -48.53 -8.16 -1.17
N LEU A 94 -48.76 -9.29 -0.49
CA LEU A 94 -49.53 -9.45 0.75
C LEU A 94 -48.93 -8.65 1.93
N GLY A 95 -49.82 -8.09 2.75
CA GLY A 95 -49.55 -7.31 3.96
C GLY A 95 -48.82 -8.09 5.07
N ALA A 96 -47.95 -7.43 5.86
CA ALA A 96 -48.23 -6.61 7.05
C ALA A 96 -48.12 -7.47 8.35
N PRO A 97 -47.64 -6.94 9.52
CA PRO A 97 -48.05 -5.63 10.03
C PRO A 97 -46.97 -4.72 10.63
N LYS A 98 -47.34 -3.43 10.59
CA LYS A 98 -46.81 -2.29 11.33
C LYS A 98 -47.07 -2.44 12.83
N VAL A 99 -46.11 -2.03 13.65
CA VAL A 99 -46.36 -1.48 15.00
C VAL A 99 -45.47 -0.25 15.21
N SER A 100 -46.05 0.81 15.73
CA SER A 100 -45.46 2.08 16.19
C SER A 100 -46.29 2.52 17.42
N PRO A 101 -45.89 3.47 18.28
CA PRO A 101 -44.60 3.80 18.88
C PRO A 101 -44.66 3.82 20.44
N HIS A 102 -43.57 3.49 21.16
CA HIS A 102 -43.36 3.97 22.55
C HIS A 102 -41.85 4.07 22.85
N ALA A 103 -41.43 5.23 23.36
CA ALA A 103 -40.13 5.49 23.99
C ALA A 103 -40.24 5.28 25.52
N PRO A 104 -39.16 5.45 26.32
CA PRO A 104 -37.85 4.81 26.27
C PRO A 104 -37.56 4.03 27.58
N ILE A 105 -36.88 2.88 27.52
CA ILE A 105 -36.27 2.26 28.70
C ILE A 105 -34.78 2.09 28.41
N LYS A 106 -33.93 2.81 29.15
CA LYS A 106 -32.47 2.67 29.13
C LYS A 106 -32.05 1.42 29.92
N PRO A 107 -31.30 0.48 29.32
CA PRO A 107 -30.41 -0.40 30.08
C PRO A 107 -29.00 0.22 30.17
N PRO A 108 -28.22 -0.19 31.19
CA PRO A 108 -26.98 0.47 31.56
C PRO A 108 -25.84 0.26 30.55
N VAL A 109 -25.08 1.33 30.36
CA VAL A 109 -23.83 1.39 29.62
C VAL A 109 -22.77 0.57 30.36
N PHE A 110 -22.35 -0.56 29.79
CA PHE A 110 -21.04 -1.13 30.06
C PHE A 110 -20.14 -0.86 28.85
N ALA A 111 -19.24 0.10 29.03
CA ALA A 111 -18.17 0.39 28.09
C ALA A 111 -17.21 -0.81 28.03
N SER A 112 -17.25 -1.57 26.93
CA SER A 112 -16.16 -2.47 26.58
C SER A 112 -15.08 -1.68 25.86
N GLN A 113 -14.16 -1.08 26.63
CA GLN A 113 -12.83 -0.77 26.13
C GLN A 113 -12.11 -2.10 25.88
N GLN A 114 -12.03 -2.52 24.62
CA GLN A 114 -11.05 -3.51 24.19
C GLN A 114 -9.69 -2.82 24.07
N ASP A 115 -8.99 -2.70 25.19
CA ASP A 115 -7.55 -2.52 25.16
C ASP A 115 -6.93 -3.84 24.73
N SER A 116 -6.34 -3.85 23.53
CA SER A 116 -5.57 -4.96 23.00
C SER A 116 -4.30 -5.17 23.84
N VAL A 117 -4.35 -6.09 24.79
CA VAL A 117 -3.16 -6.55 25.52
C VAL A 117 -2.38 -7.53 24.63
N ASP A 118 -1.11 -7.22 24.45
CA ASP A 118 -0.06 -8.05 23.84
C ASP A 118 -0.09 -9.49 24.41
N ASP A 119 -0.56 -10.42 23.59
CA ASP A 119 -0.83 -11.83 23.94
C ASP A 119 0.45 -12.70 23.99
N SER A 120 1.65 -12.09 23.98
CA SER A 120 2.91 -12.83 23.84
C SER A 120 3.56 -13.33 25.14
N LEU A 121 2.88 -13.25 26.29
CA LEU A 121 3.39 -13.75 27.58
C LEU A 121 2.38 -14.49 28.46
N VAL A 122 1.38 -15.16 27.89
CA VAL A 122 0.54 -16.10 28.66
C VAL A 122 1.33 -17.38 28.93
N LYS A 123 1.98 -17.46 30.09
CA LYS A 123 2.49 -18.74 30.61
C LYS A 123 1.32 -19.70 30.76
N MET A 124 1.33 -20.81 30.02
CA MET A 124 0.32 -21.84 30.19
C MET A 124 0.21 -22.24 31.67
N PRO A 125 -1.00 -22.25 32.25
CA PRO A 125 -1.18 -22.65 33.64
C PRO A 125 -0.77 -24.12 33.82
N ARG A 126 0.03 -24.39 34.86
CA ARG A 126 0.42 -25.76 35.24
C ARG A 126 -0.84 -26.62 35.47
N LYS A 127 -0.80 -27.91 35.12
CA LYS A 127 -1.90 -28.88 35.38
C LYS A 127 -2.42 -28.70 36.82
N GLY A 128 -3.71 -28.38 36.97
CA GLY A 128 -4.38 -28.13 38.26
C GLY A 128 -4.43 -26.67 38.73
N ALA A 129 -3.87 -25.69 38.02
CA ALA A 129 -3.95 -24.28 38.41
C ALA A 129 -5.37 -23.70 38.36
N HIS A 130 -6.22 -24.19 37.44
CA HIS A 130 -7.65 -23.85 37.36
C HIS A 130 -8.45 -24.35 38.57
N LYS A 131 -7.93 -25.32 39.34
CA LYS A 131 -8.58 -25.85 40.55
C LYS A 131 -8.22 -25.08 41.84
N ARG A 132 -7.30 -24.11 41.78
CA ARG A 132 -6.79 -23.40 42.97
C ARG A 132 -6.84 -21.88 42.77
N LYS A 133 -7.83 -21.21 43.39
CA LYS A 133 -7.88 -19.74 43.46
C LYS A 133 -6.68 -19.23 44.26
N ARG A 134 -5.83 -18.40 43.64
CA ARG A 134 -4.69 -17.75 44.31
C ARG A 134 -5.11 -16.35 44.75
N TYR A 135 -4.76 -15.99 45.98
CA TYR A 135 -5.00 -14.66 46.53
C TYR A 135 -3.68 -13.89 46.60
N THR A 136 -3.70 -12.65 46.14
CA THR A 136 -2.61 -11.69 46.29
C THR A 136 -2.41 -11.31 47.75
N ASN A 137 -1.24 -10.78 48.11
CA ASN A 137 -0.99 -10.38 49.50
C ASN A 137 -1.83 -9.16 49.91
N GLU A 138 -2.23 -8.32 48.95
CA GLU A 138 -3.12 -7.18 49.17
C GLU A 138 -4.55 -7.65 49.48
N GLU A 139 -5.09 -8.61 48.72
CA GLU A 139 -6.40 -9.24 49.00
C GLU A 139 -6.42 -9.93 50.38
N LYS A 140 -5.33 -10.60 50.75
CA LYS A 140 -5.19 -11.22 52.08
C LYS A 140 -5.18 -10.16 53.19
N ALA A 141 -4.41 -9.08 53.03
CA ALA A 141 -4.32 -8.01 54.01
C ALA A 141 -5.68 -7.31 54.21
N ASN A 142 -6.41 -7.05 53.12
CA ASN A 142 -7.75 -6.47 53.18
C ASN A 142 -8.75 -7.38 53.90
N ALA A 143 -8.68 -8.70 53.66
CA ALA A 143 -9.53 -9.67 54.35
C ALA A 143 -9.24 -9.75 55.86
N ILE A 144 -7.97 -9.60 56.27
CA ILE A 144 -7.59 -9.54 57.70
C ILE A 144 -8.07 -8.23 58.32
N HIS A 145 -7.95 -7.09 57.63
CA HIS A 145 -8.49 -5.82 58.13
C HIS A 145 -10.00 -5.85 58.31
N PHE A 146 -10.74 -6.43 57.36
CA PHE A 146 -12.18 -6.62 57.49
C PHE A 146 -12.53 -7.53 58.68
N HIS A 147 -11.81 -8.66 58.80
CA HIS A 147 -11.95 -9.57 59.94
C HIS A 147 -11.75 -8.85 61.28
N ASP A 148 -10.66 -8.08 61.43
CA ASP A 148 -10.36 -7.35 62.66
C ASP A 148 -11.42 -6.28 62.97
N GLY A 149 -11.95 -5.60 61.94
CA GLY A 149 -13.09 -4.68 62.08
C GLY A 149 -14.36 -5.38 62.58
N CYS A 150 -14.64 -6.58 62.08
CA CYS A 150 -15.76 -7.40 62.56
C CYS A 150 -15.56 -7.90 64.00
N VAL A 151 -14.33 -8.24 64.40
CA VAL A 151 -13.99 -8.54 65.81
C VAL A 151 -14.27 -7.33 66.70
N GLN A 152 -13.80 -6.14 66.28
CA GLN A 152 -14.00 -4.91 67.03
C GLN A 152 -15.48 -4.52 67.15
N ALA A 153 -16.28 -4.82 66.13
CA ALA A 153 -17.73 -4.62 66.14
C ALA A 153 -18.49 -5.66 67.01
N GLY A 154 -17.80 -6.62 67.63
CA GLY A 154 -18.40 -7.62 68.52
C GLY A 154 -19.27 -8.66 67.81
N LEU A 155 -19.07 -8.88 66.51
CA LEU A 155 -19.83 -9.86 65.75
C LEU A 155 -19.53 -11.29 66.23
N LEU A 156 -20.56 -12.12 66.37
CA LEU A 156 -20.42 -13.55 66.56
C LEU A 156 -20.08 -14.23 65.23
N ASP A 157 -19.24 -15.26 65.27
CA ASP A 157 -18.80 -16.03 64.10
C ASP A 157 -18.10 -15.20 63.00
N VAL A 158 -17.17 -14.36 63.44
CA VAL A 158 -16.39 -13.42 62.60
C VAL A 158 -15.75 -14.08 61.38
N VAL A 159 -15.22 -15.29 61.53
CA VAL A 159 -14.49 -15.99 60.46
C VAL A 159 -15.43 -16.38 59.32
N HIS A 160 -16.61 -16.91 59.64
CA HIS A 160 -17.61 -17.26 58.63
C HIS A 160 -18.24 -16.02 57.99
N HIS A 161 -18.45 -14.96 58.76
CA HIS A 161 -18.93 -13.68 58.24
C HIS A 161 -17.91 -13.08 57.24
N THR A 162 -16.64 -13.00 57.63
CA THR A 162 -15.55 -12.53 56.76
C THR A 162 -15.44 -13.36 55.49
N ALA A 163 -15.55 -14.69 55.59
CA ALA A 163 -15.48 -15.58 54.45
C ALA A 163 -16.62 -15.35 53.44
N ARG A 164 -17.83 -15.07 53.92
CA ARG A 164 -19.01 -14.77 53.10
C ARG A 164 -18.83 -13.46 52.33
N GLU A 165 -18.43 -12.40 53.01
CA GLU A 165 -18.31 -11.06 52.42
C GLU A 165 -17.12 -10.94 51.46
N THR A 166 -15.99 -11.58 51.78
CA THR A 166 -14.79 -11.53 50.92
C THR A 166 -14.78 -12.57 49.81
N GLY A 167 -15.69 -13.55 49.85
CA GLY A 167 -15.71 -14.69 48.93
C GLY A 167 -14.47 -15.59 49.05
N ILE A 168 -13.82 -15.60 50.22
CA ILE A 168 -12.62 -16.38 50.54
C ILE A 168 -13.02 -17.53 51.47
N PRO A 169 -12.58 -18.78 51.22
CA PRO A 169 -12.91 -19.91 52.08
C PRO A 169 -12.51 -19.69 53.55
N VAL A 170 -13.40 -20.10 54.47
CA VAL A 170 -13.24 -20.00 55.95
C VAL A 170 -11.87 -20.48 56.42
N ALA A 171 -11.38 -21.60 55.89
CA ALA A 171 -10.09 -22.17 56.24
C ALA A 171 -8.90 -21.22 55.94
N ASN A 172 -8.99 -20.41 54.88
CA ASN A 172 -7.96 -19.44 54.53
C ASN A 172 -8.01 -18.22 55.45
N ILE A 173 -9.21 -17.71 55.75
CA ILE A 173 -9.38 -16.59 56.69
C ILE A 173 -8.87 -16.99 58.08
N SER A 174 -9.28 -18.16 58.59
CA SER A 174 -8.80 -18.69 59.87
C SER A 174 -7.28 -18.82 59.89
N ARG A 175 -6.68 -19.35 58.82
CA ARG A 175 -5.22 -19.47 58.73
C ARG A 175 -4.50 -18.12 58.69
N TRP A 176 -5.01 -17.12 57.97
CA TRP A 176 -4.32 -15.84 57.82
C TRP A 176 -4.51 -14.92 59.03
N ALA A 177 -5.72 -14.87 59.58
CA ALA A 177 -6.01 -14.07 60.76
C ALA A 177 -5.44 -14.76 62.01
N ASN A 178 -5.72 -16.04 62.23
CA ASN A 178 -5.51 -16.66 63.54
C ASN A 178 -4.37 -17.71 63.56
N GLY A 179 -3.75 -17.99 62.42
CA GLY A 179 -2.69 -19.00 62.31
C GLY A 179 -1.29 -18.46 62.64
N SER A 180 -0.40 -19.37 63.02
CA SER A 180 1.03 -19.11 63.19
C SER A 180 1.84 -19.69 62.03
N ALA A 181 2.88 -18.98 61.62
CA ALA A 181 3.83 -19.42 60.61
C ALA A 181 4.87 -20.38 61.22
N ALA A 182 5.67 -21.01 60.36
CA ALA A 182 6.66 -22.01 60.77
C ALA A 182 7.79 -21.44 61.65
N ASP A 183 7.97 -20.11 61.62
CA ASP A 183 8.91 -19.36 62.46
C ASP A 183 8.30 -18.90 63.79
N GLY A 184 7.08 -19.34 64.12
CA GLY A 184 6.38 -19.03 65.37
C GLY A 184 5.68 -17.65 65.38
N LEU A 185 5.86 -16.84 64.33
CA LEU A 185 5.21 -15.53 64.23
C LEU A 185 3.79 -15.63 63.66
N PRO A 186 2.88 -14.70 63.99
CA PRO A 186 1.54 -14.67 63.41
C PRO A 186 1.58 -14.55 61.88
N VAL A 187 0.78 -15.36 61.18
CA VAL A 187 0.73 -15.35 59.70
C VAL A 187 0.31 -13.96 59.18
N ARG A 188 -0.54 -13.24 59.92
CA ARG A 188 -0.99 -11.89 59.58
C ARG A 188 0.16 -10.88 59.42
N ASP A 189 1.21 -10.98 60.23
CA ASP A 189 2.34 -10.04 60.19
C ASP A 189 3.15 -10.20 58.91
N HIS A 190 3.36 -11.46 58.49
CA HIS A 190 3.99 -11.79 57.21
C HIS A 190 3.16 -11.29 56.03
N VAL A 191 1.83 -11.38 56.11
CA VAL A 191 0.93 -10.88 55.07
C VAL A 191 1.01 -9.35 54.95
N PHE A 192 0.94 -8.62 56.06
CA PHE A 192 1.02 -7.15 56.05
C PHE A 192 2.38 -6.64 55.59
N LYS A 193 3.48 -7.24 56.06
CA LYS A 193 4.83 -6.90 55.61
C LYS A 193 4.97 -7.08 54.09
N ALA A 194 4.50 -8.21 53.57
CA ALA A 194 4.57 -8.49 52.14
C ALA A 194 3.68 -7.57 51.29
N ALA A 195 2.55 -7.09 51.82
CA ALA A 195 1.69 -6.10 51.16
C ALA A 195 2.32 -4.70 51.17
N GLY A 196 2.93 -4.27 52.28
CA GLY A 196 3.66 -3.00 52.40
C GLY A 196 4.85 -2.91 51.44
N ASP A 197 5.63 -3.99 51.31
CA ASP A 197 6.77 -4.08 50.38
C ASP A 197 6.36 -3.93 48.91
N LEU A 198 5.15 -4.37 48.55
CA LEU A 198 4.57 -4.22 47.20
C LEU A 198 4.22 -2.76 46.91
N LYS A 199 3.68 -2.03 47.89
CA LYS A 199 3.33 -0.60 47.77
C LYS A 199 4.58 0.29 47.69
N LEU A 200 5.61 -0.01 48.48
CA LEU A 200 6.93 0.62 48.42
C LEU A 200 7.67 0.36 47.09
N LYS A 201 7.48 -0.82 46.48
CA LYS A 201 8.00 -1.13 45.14
C LYS A 201 7.28 -0.33 44.05
N ARG A 202 5.98 -0.07 44.16
CA ARG A 202 5.24 0.78 43.21
C ARG A 202 5.68 2.25 43.29
N LEU A 203 5.81 2.81 44.48
CA LEU A 203 6.27 4.21 44.67
C LEU A 203 7.73 4.44 44.25
N LYS A 204 8.61 3.44 44.39
CA LYS A 204 10.01 3.52 43.90
C LYS A 204 10.15 3.47 42.37
N VAL A 205 9.11 3.06 41.63
CA VAL A 205 9.12 3.01 40.16
C VAL A 205 8.87 4.40 39.57
N GLU A 206 8.10 5.25 40.24
CA GLU A 206 7.79 6.61 39.76
C GLU A 206 8.91 7.63 40.06
N SER A 207 9.70 7.43 41.13
CA SER A 207 10.64 8.45 41.63
C SER A 207 12.07 8.39 41.05
N ARG A 208 12.36 7.58 40.03
CA ARG A 208 13.74 7.40 39.48
C ARG A 208 13.86 7.75 38.00
N ARG A 209 13.53 8.98 37.60
CA ARG A 209 14.08 9.57 36.38
C ARG A 209 15.46 10.17 36.68
N GLY A 210 16.45 9.29 36.65
CA GLY A 210 17.88 9.60 36.61
C GLY A 210 18.58 8.43 35.93
N ASN A 211 18.26 8.20 34.65
CA ASN A 211 18.72 7.03 33.89
C ASN A 211 20.09 7.30 33.25
N SER A 212 21.06 7.86 34.00
CA SER A 212 22.43 7.96 33.53
C SER A 212 23.11 6.59 33.63
N SER A 213 23.90 6.25 32.62
CA SER A 213 24.74 5.05 32.68
C SER A 213 25.86 5.24 33.69
N ARG A 214 26.23 4.17 34.41
CA ARG A 214 27.46 4.12 35.22
C ARG A 214 28.73 4.29 34.37
N PHE A 215 28.66 3.94 33.08
CA PHE A 215 29.78 3.98 32.14
C PHE A 215 29.34 4.69 30.84
N PRO A 216 29.10 6.02 30.87
CA PRO A 216 28.48 6.74 29.76
C PRO A 216 29.35 6.74 28.49
N LEU A 217 30.68 6.89 28.61
CA LEU A 217 31.59 6.89 27.45
C LEU A 217 31.63 5.53 26.76
N ALA A 218 31.75 4.46 27.55
CA ALA A 218 31.76 3.09 27.04
C ALA A 218 30.41 2.71 26.41
N GLU A 219 29.27 3.13 26.98
CA GLU A 219 27.96 2.88 26.38
C GLU A 219 27.76 3.63 25.06
N LYS A 220 28.16 4.90 25.00
CA LYS A 220 28.08 5.71 23.77
C LYS A 220 28.90 5.08 22.64
N GLN A 221 30.13 4.66 22.94
CA GLN A 221 30.99 3.99 21.97
C GLN A 221 30.41 2.64 21.53
N LEU A 222 29.86 1.86 22.46
CA LEU A 222 29.18 0.60 22.13
C LEU A 222 27.96 0.85 21.23
N GLY A 223 27.21 1.91 21.47
CA GLY A 223 26.09 2.33 20.63
C GLY A 223 26.51 2.60 19.18
N VAL A 224 27.61 3.32 18.98
CA VAL A 224 28.20 3.59 17.65
C VAL A 224 28.59 2.28 16.95
N GLU A 225 29.30 1.39 17.64
CA GLU A 225 29.74 0.11 17.06
C GLU A 225 28.57 -0.82 16.71
N VAL A 226 27.53 -0.85 17.56
CA VAL A 226 26.30 -1.59 17.30
C VAL A 226 25.64 -1.07 16.01
N ARG A 227 25.50 0.25 15.84
CA ARG A 227 24.94 0.87 14.63
C ARG A 227 25.78 0.54 13.39
N ALA A 228 27.11 0.71 13.45
CA ALA A 228 28.01 0.40 12.33
C ALA A 228 28.02 -1.10 11.94
N ARG A 229 27.83 -2.00 12.90
CA ARG A 229 27.73 -3.45 12.65
C ARG A 229 26.37 -3.80 12.04
N ARG A 230 25.29 -3.14 12.47
CA ARG A 230 23.94 -3.30 11.89
C ARG A 230 23.82 -2.72 10.50
N ALA A 231 24.45 -1.58 10.20
CA ALA A 231 24.50 -0.99 8.85
C ALA A 231 25.05 -1.97 7.80
N ARG A 232 25.98 -2.85 8.21
CA ARG A 232 26.54 -3.93 7.35
C ARG A 232 25.74 -5.23 7.40
N GLY A 233 24.50 -5.21 7.89
CA GLY A 233 23.63 -6.39 8.01
C GLY A 233 24.07 -7.43 9.05
N ARG A 234 25.15 -7.21 9.81
CA ARG A 234 25.72 -8.24 10.70
C ARG A 234 24.84 -8.45 11.94
N LYS A 235 24.79 -9.70 12.42
CA LYS A 235 24.12 -10.04 13.69
C LYS A 235 24.82 -9.33 14.87
N VAL A 236 24.02 -8.65 15.68
CA VAL A 236 24.43 -8.06 16.96
C VAL A 236 23.57 -8.70 18.06
N GLY A 237 24.18 -9.60 18.84
CA GLY A 237 23.49 -10.32 19.90
C GLY A 237 23.85 -9.81 21.31
N PRO A 238 23.12 -10.28 22.35
CA PRO A 238 23.42 -9.92 23.75
C PRO A 238 24.85 -10.24 24.18
N ARG A 239 25.43 -11.34 23.67
CA ARG A 239 26.82 -11.73 23.94
C ARG A 239 27.82 -10.73 23.37
N PHE A 240 27.61 -10.25 22.14
CA PHE A 240 28.47 -9.24 21.53
C PHE A 240 28.46 -7.96 22.37
N ALA A 241 27.28 -7.44 22.71
CA ALA A 241 27.17 -6.24 23.53
C ALA A 241 27.85 -6.40 24.90
N SER A 242 27.74 -7.57 25.52
CA SER A 242 28.34 -7.83 26.84
C SER A 242 29.87 -7.90 26.78
N VAL A 243 30.41 -8.66 25.82
CA VAL A 243 31.86 -8.81 25.66
C VAL A 243 32.48 -7.47 25.26
N ARG A 244 31.86 -6.77 24.31
CA ARG A 244 32.40 -5.51 23.83
C ARG A 244 32.33 -4.42 24.88
N MET A 245 31.24 -4.35 25.65
CA MET A 245 31.15 -3.42 26.78
C MET A 245 32.24 -3.67 27.82
N LYS A 246 32.54 -4.92 28.17
CA LYS A 246 33.64 -5.23 29.11
C LYS A 246 34.99 -4.72 28.61
N GLN A 247 35.26 -4.85 27.32
CA GLN A 247 36.48 -4.31 26.71
C GLN A 247 36.51 -2.78 26.76
N LEU A 248 35.40 -2.13 26.41
CA LEU A 248 35.28 -0.66 26.44
C LEU A 248 35.36 -0.12 27.86
N VAL A 249 34.80 -0.81 28.86
CA VAL A 249 34.96 -0.44 30.27
C VAL A 249 36.43 -0.55 30.66
N LYS A 250 37.13 -1.65 30.36
CA LYS A 250 38.57 -1.77 30.64
C LYS A 250 39.40 -0.69 29.95
N GLN A 251 38.99 -0.24 28.76
CA GLN A 251 39.68 0.80 27.99
C GLN A 251 39.47 2.20 28.57
N TYR A 252 38.23 2.58 28.89
CA TYR A 252 37.89 3.93 29.34
C TYR A 252 37.89 4.07 30.88
N TYR A 253 37.84 2.95 31.61
CA TYR A 253 37.72 2.88 33.07
C TYR A 253 38.53 1.65 33.58
N PRO A 254 39.88 1.70 33.53
CA PRO A 254 40.74 0.54 33.75
C PRO A 254 40.58 -0.10 35.14
N ASP A 255 40.26 0.69 36.15
CA ASP A 255 40.09 0.23 37.54
C ASP A 255 38.64 -0.20 37.86
N ALA A 256 37.73 -0.11 36.89
CA ALA A 256 36.32 -0.39 37.12
C ALA A 256 35.94 -1.82 36.72
N GLU A 257 35.37 -2.56 37.66
CA GLU A 257 34.80 -3.87 37.36
C GLU A 257 33.39 -3.77 36.76
N PHE A 258 33.17 -4.53 35.69
CA PHE A 258 31.87 -4.57 35.02
C PHE A 258 31.45 -5.99 34.63
N SER A 259 30.30 -6.42 35.15
CA SER A 259 29.79 -7.79 35.00
C SER A 259 28.86 -8.00 33.79
N ALA A 260 28.48 -6.94 33.07
CA ALA A 260 27.54 -7.00 31.94
C ALA A 260 26.23 -7.73 32.27
N SER A 261 25.60 -7.35 33.39
CA SER A 261 24.40 -8.00 33.90
C SER A 261 23.23 -7.98 32.90
N PRO A 262 22.29 -8.94 32.96
CA PRO A 262 21.08 -8.91 32.14
C PRO A 262 20.28 -7.62 32.27
N CYS A 263 20.17 -7.09 33.49
CA CYS A 263 19.48 -5.82 33.78
C CYS A 263 20.18 -4.64 33.08
N TRP A 264 21.51 -4.59 33.13
CA TRP A 264 22.28 -3.58 32.40
C TRP A 264 21.96 -3.63 30.89
N ARG A 265 21.94 -4.80 30.26
CA ARG A 265 21.61 -4.93 28.82
C ARG A 265 20.23 -4.38 28.47
N VAL A 266 19.24 -4.60 29.33
CA VAL A 266 17.88 -4.08 29.15
C VAL A 266 17.90 -2.55 29.21
N ASN A 267 18.59 -1.98 30.19
CA ASN A 267 18.67 -0.53 30.36
C ASN A 267 19.52 0.14 29.28
N PHE A 268 20.62 -0.47 28.84
CA PHE A 268 21.44 -0.02 27.72
C PHE A 268 20.62 0.07 26.43
N LYS A 269 19.85 -0.99 26.10
CA LYS A 269 18.92 -0.99 24.97
C LYS A 269 17.95 0.19 25.06
N ARG A 270 17.35 0.40 26.23
CA ARG A 270 16.39 1.49 26.45
C ARG A 270 17.04 2.87 26.31
N ARG A 271 18.24 3.07 26.86
CA ARG A 271 18.96 4.36 26.79
C ARG A 271 19.42 4.71 25.37
N GLU A 272 19.93 3.74 24.63
CA GLU A 272 20.46 3.95 23.28
C GLU A 272 19.41 3.80 22.16
N GLY A 273 18.15 3.52 22.52
CA GLY A 273 17.04 3.37 21.55
C GLY A 273 17.08 2.06 20.75
N PHE A 274 17.66 0.99 21.27
CA PHE A 274 17.69 -0.31 20.60
C PHE A 274 16.55 -1.23 21.03
N ALA A 275 15.99 -1.97 20.07
CA ALA A 275 15.01 -3.01 20.33
C ALA A 275 15.49 -4.39 19.85
N THR A 276 15.09 -5.44 20.56
CA THR A 276 15.26 -6.82 20.09
C THR A 276 14.20 -7.14 19.04
N ARG A 277 14.64 -7.64 17.88
CA ARG A 277 13.77 -8.10 16.80
C ARG A 277 14.10 -9.56 16.46
N LYS A 278 13.08 -10.34 16.09
CA LYS A 278 13.31 -11.68 15.56
C LYS A 278 14.09 -11.56 14.25
N ARG A 279 15.00 -12.50 13.98
CA ARG A 279 15.63 -12.60 12.65
C ARG A 279 14.52 -12.91 11.67
N THR A 280 14.24 -11.99 10.76
CA THR A 280 13.34 -12.27 9.65
C THR A 280 14.03 -13.30 8.76
N HIS A 281 13.45 -14.49 8.67
CA HIS A 281 13.80 -15.50 7.67
C HIS A 281 13.13 -15.18 6.33
N LYS A 282 13.10 -13.90 5.93
CA LYS A 282 12.88 -13.60 4.52
C LYS A 282 14.17 -14.04 3.86
N LYS A 283 14.14 -15.19 3.18
CA LYS A 283 15.17 -15.46 2.16
C LYS A 283 15.25 -14.19 1.32
N PRO A 284 16.44 -13.66 0.98
CA PRO A 284 16.51 -12.68 -0.09
C PRO A 284 15.76 -13.31 -1.25
N GLN A 285 14.64 -12.71 -1.60
CA GLN A 285 13.74 -13.25 -2.60
C GLN A 285 14.58 -13.23 -3.89
N SER A 286 15.01 -14.42 -4.31
CA SER A 286 16.02 -14.52 -5.35
C SER A 286 15.43 -13.99 -6.64
N TYR A 287 16.27 -13.44 -7.52
CA TYR A 287 15.89 -13.07 -8.89
C TYR A 287 15.07 -14.21 -9.56
N ALA A 288 15.40 -15.48 -9.28
CA ALA A 288 14.65 -16.65 -9.76
C ALA A 288 13.16 -16.64 -9.38
N SER A 289 12.79 -16.09 -8.22
CA SER A 289 11.39 -16.03 -7.77
C SER A 289 10.62 -14.81 -8.29
N MET A 290 11.31 -13.69 -8.57
CA MET A 290 10.69 -12.45 -9.06
C MET A 290 10.67 -12.35 -10.60
N GLY A 291 11.52 -13.12 -11.29
CA GLY A 291 11.73 -13.02 -12.74
C GLY A 291 12.84 -12.04 -13.11
N ARG A 292 12.94 -11.68 -14.39
CA ARG A 292 14.01 -10.82 -14.94
C ARG A 292 14.13 -9.47 -14.22
N PHE A 293 12.99 -8.85 -13.89
CA PHE A 293 12.95 -7.54 -13.26
C PHE A 293 12.49 -7.64 -11.80
N LEU A 294 13.36 -7.23 -10.87
CA LEU A 294 12.96 -7.02 -9.47
C LEU A 294 11.85 -5.99 -9.39
N PHE A 295 11.00 -6.07 -8.36
CA PHE A 295 9.90 -5.09 -8.17
C PHE A 295 10.41 -3.65 -8.16
N LYS A 296 11.56 -3.40 -7.54
CA LYS A 296 12.21 -2.07 -7.53
C LYS A 296 12.66 -1.56 -8.91
N HIS A 297 12.58 -2.35 -9.98
CA HIS A 297 12.90 -1.96 -11.35
C HIS A 297 11.68 -1.98 -12.27
N ARG A 298 10.47 -2.00 -11.68
CA ARG A 298 9.21 -1.93 -12.42
C ARG A 298 8.62 -0.55 -12.23
N LEU A 299 8.36 0.12 -13.34
CA LEU A 299 7.78 1.45 -13.38
C LEU A 299 6.49 1.40 -14.19
N ASN A 300 5.60 2.33 -13.91
CA ASN A 300 4.41 2.55 -14.69
C ASN A 300 4.30 4.04 -15.04
N VAL A 301 3.91 4.36 -16.27
CA VAL A 301 3.72 5.72 -16.74
C VAL A 301 2.37 5.88 -17.40
N ASP A 302 1.70 6.99 -17.10
CA ASP A 302 0.44 7.35 -17.73
C ASP A 302 0.20 8.87 -17.71
N GLN A 303 -0.76 9.33 -18.52
CA GLN A 303 -1.16 10.72 -18.65
C GLN A 303 -2.49 11.00 -17.92
N VAL A 304 -2.47 11.97 -17.00
CA VAL A 304 -3.66 12.37 -16.24
C VAL A 304 -4.03 13.82 -16.53
N PRO A 305 -5.28 14.13 -16.93
CA PRO A 305 -5.72 15.51 -17.14
C PRO A 305 -5.66 16.35 -15.86
N LEU A 306 -5.12 17.56 -15.97
CA LEU A 306 -5.05 18.53 -14.88
C LEU A 306 -5.83 19.81 -15.24
N PRO A 307 -6.98 20.05 -14.60
CA PRO A 307 -7.62 21.35 -14.61
C PRO A 307 -6.87 22.35 -13.71
N PHE A 308 -7.15 23.64 -13.86
CA PHE A 308 -6.65 24.64 -12.90
C PHE A 308 -7.51 24.64 -11.64
N VAL A 309 -8.82 24.50 -11.83
CA VAL A 309 -9.81 24.34 -10.77
C VAL A 309 -9.89 22.83 -10.48
N VAL A 310 -9.15 22.39 -9.47
CA VAL A 310 -8.99 20.98 -9.07
C VAL A 310 -10.06 20.69 -8.01
N GLY A 311 -10.48 19.43 -7.88
CA GLY A 311 -11.33 19.01 -6.77
C GLY A 311 -12.74 18.57 -7.13
N ASP A 312 -13.34 17.96 -6.12
CA ASP A 312 -14.63 17.26 -6.11
C ASP A 312 -15.77 18.27 -5.88
N TYR A 313 -16.02 19.15 -6.86
CA TYR A 313 -17.16 20.11 -6.82
C TYR A 313 -18.52 19.42 -6.72
N ASP A 314 -18.57 18.10 -6.78
CA ASP A 314 -19.80 17.33 -6.60
C ASP A 314 -20.38 17.53 -5.20
N HIS A 315 -19.57 17.93 -4.20
CA HIS A 315 -20.01 18.05 -2.81
C HIS A 315 -19.48 19.31 -2.11
N THR A 316 -20.38 20.15 -1.63
CA THR A 316 -20.10 21.27 -0.71
C THR A 316 -21.21 21.37 0.34
N TYR A 317 -21.00 22.13 1.40
CA TYR A 317 -22.03 22.39 2.40
C TYR A 317 -23.04 23.42 1.88
N GLU A 318 -24.32 23.10 2.06
CA GLU A 318 -25.44 24.00 1.80
C GLU A 318 -26.58 23.68 2.77
N ASP A 319 -27.49 24.64 2.94
CA ASP A 319 -28.71 24.47 3.70
C ASP A 319 -29.51 23.23 3.29
N LYS A 320 -29.99 22.50 4.30
CA LYS A 320 -30.75 21.28 4.09
C LYS A 320 -32.03 21.56 3.30
N GLY A 321 -32.12 20.97 2.12
CA GLY A 321 -33.26 21.13 1.20
C GLY A 321 -33.00 22.10 0.05
N ALA A 322 -31.85 22.76 0.01
CA ALA A 322 -31.38 23.42 -1.19
C ALA A 322 -31.22 22.43 -2.34
N LYS A 323 -31.55 22.88 -3.55
CA LYS A 323 -31.47 22.08 -4.78
C LYS A 323 -30.20 22.33 -5.56
N ASP A 324 -29.66 23.54 -5.45
CA ASP A 324 -28.53 24.03 -6.20
C ASP A 324 -27.58 24.78 -5.26
N VAL A 325 -26.29 24.70 -5.53
CA VAL A 325 -25.25 25.48 -4.82
C VAL A 325 -24.46 26.30 -5.82
N TRP A 326 -24.27 27.58 -5.52
CA TRP A 326 -23.47 28.48 -6.34
C TRP A 326 -22.08 28.65 -5.74
N VAL A 327 -21.07 28.11 -6.42
CA VAL A 327 -19.66 28.25 -6.04
C VAL A 327 -18.98 29.21 -7.01
N ARG A 328 -18.29 30.22 -6.46
CA ARG A 328 -17.53 31.19 -7.24
C ARG A 328 -16.19 30.57 -7.65
N GLN A 329 -15.84 30.74 -8.92
CA GLN A 329 -14.59 30.20 -9.49
C GLN A 329 -13.95 31.21 -10.47
N PRO A 330 -12.62 31.12 -10.71
CA PRO A 330 -11.88 32.03 -11.57
C PRO A 330 -12.23 31.82 -13.04
N GLY A 331 -13.38 32.33 -13.47
CA GLY A 331 -13.85 32.25 -14.84
C GLY A 331 -14.30 30.85 -15.29
N SER A 332 -15.01 30.81 -16.43
CA SER A 332 -15.54 29.57 -16.99
C SER A 332 -14.48 28.80 -17.79
N GLY A 333 -14.48 27.46 -17.69
CA GLY A 333 -13.65 26.57 -18.50
C GLY A 333 -12.33 26.17 -17.84
N LEU A 334 -12.01 26.69 -16.65
CA LEU A 334 -10.82 26.32 -15.88
C LEU A 334 -10.96 24.99 -15.12
N GLU A 335 -12.20 24.50 -14.99
CA GLU A 335 -12.57 23.15 -14.53
C GLU A 335 -12.25 22.07 -15.58
N LYS A 336 -12.01 22.49 -16.83
CA LYS A 336 -11.57 21.60 -17.91
C LYS A 336 -10.06 21.52 -17.94
N ARG A 337 -9.55 20.51 -18.67
CA ARG A 337 -8.12 20.27 -18.87
C ARG A 337 -7.37 21.55 -19.30
N GLN A 338 -6.51 22.04 -18.42
CA GLN A 338 -5.58 23.14 -18.69
C GLN A 338 -4.17 22.62 -19.01
N ALA A 339 -3.82 21.49 -18.41
CA ALA A 339 -2.56 20.79 -18.61
C ALA A 339 -2.77 19.27 -18.54
N THR A 340 -1.73 18.51 -18.83
CA THR A 340 -1.69 17.07 -18.62
C THR A 340 -0.51 16.72 -17.72
N LEU A 341 -0.77 16.01 -16.62
CA LEU A 341 0.26 15.39 -15.81
C LEU A 341 0.81 14.17 -16.54
N GLN A 342 2.13 14.04 -16.56
CA GLN A 342 2.82 12.83 -16.93
C GLN A 342 3.32 12.20 -15.63
N ILE A 343 2.57 11.20 -15.15
CA ILE A 343 2.85 10.54 -13.87
C ILE A 343 3.63 9.27 -14.16
N CYS A 344 4.83 9.15 -13.62
CA CYS A 344 5.58 7.91 -13.64
C CYS A 344 5.91 7.47 -12.21
N ILE A 345 5.39 6.32 -11.82
CA ILE A 345 5.60 5.73 -10.49
C ILE A 345 6.47 4.49 -10.60
N ARG A 346 7.20 4.19 -9.54
CA ARG A 346 8.09 3.05 -9.35
C ARG A 346 7.60 2.18 -8.21
N ALA A 347 7.60 0.87 -8.45
CA ALA A 347 7.31 -0.12 -7.42
C ALA A 347 8.47 -0.33 -6.45
N GLY A 348 8.17 -0.96 -5.31
CA GLY A 348 9.12 -1.30 -4.27
C GLY A 348 9.10 -0.33 -3.08
N LEU A 349 9.43 -0.88 -1.93
CA LEU A 349 9.49 -0.18 -0.66
C LEU A 349 10.89 -0.33 -0.04
N ASP A 350 11.30 0.64 0.78
CA ASP A 350 12.50 0.56 1.60
C ASP A 350 12.31 -0.40 2.80
N ALA A 351 13.32 -0.48 3.69
CA ALA A 351 13.29 -1.38 4.84
C ALA A 351 12.24 -0.96 5.89
N GLU A 352 11.83 0.30 5.87
CA GLU A 352 10.85 0.94 6.74
C GLU A 352 9.42 0.86 6.16
N GLY A 353 9.28 0.37 4.92
CA GLY A 353 8.00 0.22 4.24
C GLY A 353 7.53 1.49 3.52
N LYS A 354 8.42 2.48 3.30
CA LYS A 354 8.13 3.68 2.51
C LYS A 354 8.43 3.44 1.03
N ASN A 355 7.81 4.22 0.15
CA ASN A 355 8.12 4.15 -1.27
C ASN A 355 9.60 4.42 -1.51
N LEU A 356 10.20 3.65 -2.43
CA LEU A 356 11.50 4.01 -3.00
C LEU A 356 11.41 5.37 -3.71
N PRO A 357 12.55 6.05 -3.97
CA PRO A 357 12.53 7.27 -4.78
C PRO A 357 11.74 7.09 -6.07
N GLN A 358 10.88 8.06 -6.37
CA GLN A 358 9.98 8.06 -7.52
C GLN A 358 10.52 9.01 -8.61
N PRO A 359 10.24 8.76 -9.90
CA PRO A 359 10.48 9.74 -10.95
C PRO A 359 9.75 11.06 -10.66
N PRO A 360 10.36 12.22 -11.00
CA PRO A 360 9.70 13.52 -10.90
C PRO A 360 8.39 13.55 -11.69
N ILE A 361 7.40 14.24 -11.14
CA ILE A 361 6.16 14.53 -11.86
C ILE A 361 6.44 15.57 -12.95
N ALA A 362 5.83 15.38 -14.12
CA ALA A 362 5.95 16.32 -15.22
C ALA A 362 4.58 16.90 -15.62
N ILE A 363 4.57 18.13 -16.12
CA ILE A 363 3.37 18.84 -16.57
C ILE A 363 3.54 19.28 -18.02
N TRP A 364 2.57 18.95 -18.86
CA TRP A 364 2.41 19.48 -20.20
C TRP A 364 1.43 20.64 -20.20
N PHE A 365 1.94 21.87 -20.25
CA PHE A 365 1.08 23.03 -20.45
C PHE A 365 0.66 23.19 -21.91
N ARG A 366 -0.54 23.73 -22.09
CA ARG A 366 -1.07 24.07 -23.40
C ARG A 366 -0.30 25.25 -24.01
N GLY A 367 0.21 25.09 -25.22
CA GLY A 367 0.89 26.14 -25.98
C GLY A 367 2.25 25.70 -26.51
N THR A 368 3.07 26.67 -26.93
CA THR A 368 4.39 26.39 -27.52
C THR A 368 5.56 26.65 -26.58
N GLY A 369 5.33 27.22 -25.39
CA GLY A 369 6.39 27.58 -24.44
C GLY A 369 7.32 28.72 -24.88
N LYS A 370 7.17 29.26 -26.10
CA LYS A 370 8.12 30.24 -26.68
C LYS A 370 8.08 31.63 -26.06
N ARG A 371 6.96 32.02 -25.43
CA ARG A 371 6.73 33.36 -24.87
C ARG A 371 6.57 33.33 -23.35
N ILE A 372 7.34 32.46 -22.70
CA ILE A 372 7.35 32.32 -21.25
C ILE A 372 8.54 33.07 -20.71
N SER A 373 8.29 34.00 -19.78
CA SER A 373 9.34 34.80 -19.19
C SER A 373 10.29 33.94 -18.34
N GLU A 374 11.55 34.33 -18.23
CA GLU A 374 12.50 33.66 -17.34
C GLU A 374 12.08 33.78 -15.87
N ALA A 375 11.42 34.88 -15.50
CA ALA A 375 10.85 35.06 -14.16
C ALA A 375 9.77 34.01 -13.85
N GLU A 376 8.89 33.71 -14.81
CA GLU A 376 7.88 32.66 -14.67
C GLU A 376 8.53 31.28 -14.53
N LYS A 377 9.52 30.96 -15.36
CA LYS A 377 10.25 29.67 -15.28
C LYS A 377 10.96 29.50 -13.94
N ALA A 378 11.59 30.57 -13.43
CA ALA A 378 12.26 30.56 -12.14
C ALA A 378 11.28 30.42 -10.96
N ALA A 379 9.99 30.74 -11.16
CA ALA A 379 8.96 30.61 -10.15
C ALA A 379 8.31 29.22 -10.10
N TYR A 380 8.58 28.34 -11.08
CA TYR A 380 8.06 26.98 -11.06
C TYR A 380 8.61 26.17 -9.89
N HIS A 381 7.82 25.21 -9.42
CA HIS A 381 8.26 24.28 -8.38
C HIS A 381 9.51 23.51 -8.85
N PRO A 382 10.60 23.47 -8.05
CA PRO A 382 11.89 22.93 -8.49
C PRO A 382 11.85 21.44 -8.83
N ASP A 383 11.00 20.66 -8.16
CA ASP A 383 10.85 19.22 -8.39
C ASP A 383 9.81 18.85 -9.47
N VAL A 384 9.32 19.82 -10.24
CA VAL A 384 8.35 19.60 -11.32
C VAL A 384 8.98 19.89 -12.67
N HIS A 385 8.96 18.91 -13.55
CA HIS A 385 9.47 19.08 -14.91
C HIS A 385 8.37 19.63 -15.83
N VAL A 386 8.57 20.85 -16.33
CA VAL A 386 7.59 21.55 -17.15
C VAL A 386 7.90 21.42 -18.62
N TYR A 387 6.89 21.03 -19.39
CA TYR A 387 6.95 20.87 -20.83
C TYR A 387 5.75 21.53 -21.52
N TRP A 388 5.80 21.64 -22.85
CA TRP A 388 4.83 22.41 -23.64
C TRP A 388 4.34 21.64 -24.85
N GLN A 389 3.03 21.63 -25.05
CA GLN A 389 2.41 21.05 -26.24
C GLN A 389 1.15 21.82 -26.63
N LYS A 390 0.91 22.00 -27.94
CA LYS A 390 -0.14 22.91 -28.48
C LYS A 390 -1.53 22.70 -27.88
N CYS A 391 -1.93 21.47 -27.61
CA CYS A 391 -3.20 21.15 -26.93
C CYS A 391 -3.01 20.29 -25.67
N ALA A 392 -1.81 20.29 -25.08
CA ALA A 392 -1.48 19.55 -23.87
C ALA A 392 -1.79 18.03 -23.94
N TRP A 393 -1.56 17.39 -25.10
CA TRP A 393 -1.51 15.93 -25.23
C TRP A 393 -0.09 15.47 -25.49
N VAL A 394 0.18 14.18 -25.30
CA VAL A 394 1.52 13.61 -25.49
C VAL A 394 1.59 12.96 -26.87
N ASP A 395 2.31 13.62 -27.76
CA ASP A 395 2.64 13.17 -29.11
C ASP A 395 4.03 12.50 -29.16
N ARG A 396 4.44 12.05 -30.35
CA ARG A 396 5.74 11.38 -30.53
C ARG A 396 6.90 12.25 -30.07
N ALA A 397 6.95 13.51 -30.49
CA ALA A 397 8.06 14.41 -30.17
C ALA A 397 8.11 14.72 -28.67
N THR A 398 6.96 15.04 -28.08
CA THR A 398 6.84 15.36 -26.65
C THR A 398 7.09 14.15 -25.76
N SER A 399 6.69 12.94 -26.17
CA SER A 399 7.04 11.71 -25.44
C SER A 399 8.55 11.49 -25.36
N LEU A 400 9.28 11.74 -26.46
CA LEU A 400 10.73 11.66 -26.52
C LEU A 400 11.39 12.76 -25.69
N GLU A 401 10.84 13.98 -25.71
CA GLU A 401 11.32 15.11 -24.91
C GLU A 401 11.24 14.80 -23.41
N TRP A 402 10.10 14.30 -22.93
CA TRP A 402 9.96 13.87 -21.54
C TRP A 402 10.88 12.69 -21.21
N GLN A 403 10.97 11.71 -22.10
CA GLN A 403 11.81 10.55 -21.88
C GLN A 403 13.29 10.95 -21.70
N ASN A 404 13.81 11.80 -22.58
CA ASN A 404 15.20 12.27 -22.53
C ASN A 404 15.46 13.25 -21.39
N GLY A 405 14.49 14.11 -21.05
CA GLY A 405 14.65 15.13 -20.01
C GLY A 405 14.34 14.66 -18.59
N THR A 406 13.45 13.68 -18.43
CA THR A 406 12.98 13.19 -17.11
C THR A 406 13.34 11.73 -16.88
N LEU A 407 12.78 10.81 -17.69
CA LEU A 407 12.81 9.39 -17.37
C LEU A 407 14.22 8.79 -17.43
N ILE A 408 14.94 9.01 -18.53
CA ILE A 408 16.28 8.45 -18.75
C ILE A 408 17.29 8.96 -17.70
N PRO A 409 17.40 10.29 -17.45
CA PRO A 409 18.28 10.79 -16.39
C PRO A 409 17.97 10.14 -15.04
N TRP A 410 16.68 10.06 -14.70
CA TRP A 410 16.24 9.48 -13.43
C TRP A 410 16.60 7.99 -13.31
N LEU A 411 16.37 7.19 -14.37
CA LEU A 411 16.73 5.77 -14.41
C LEU A 411 18.23 5.56 -14.25
N ASN A 412 19.05 6.38 -14.91
CA ASN A 412 20.50 6.27 -14.83
C ASN A 412 21.04 6.60 -13.44
N GLU A 413 20.41 7.53 -12.74
CA GLU A 413 20.75 7.88 -11.36
C GLU A 413 20.28 6.81 -10.35
N HIS A 414 19.03 6.35 -10.47
CA HIS A 414 18.37 5.55 -9.42
C HIS A 414 18.38 4.03 -9.64
N ILE A 415 18.67 3.61 -10.88
CA ILE A 415 18.81 2.19 -11.28
C ILE A 415 20.12 2.04 -12.10
N PRO A 416 21.28 2.40 -11.50
CA PRO A 416 22.55 2.33 -12.20
C PRO A 416 22.94 0.88 -12.47
N ASN A 417 23.43 0.61 -13.68
CA ASN A 417 23.90 -0.70 -14.15
C ASN A 417 22.91 -1.89 -14.12
N GLU A 418 21.63 -1.68 -13.75
CA GLU A 418 20.59 -2.71 -13.80
C GLU A 418 19.57 -2.43 -14.92
N GLU A 419 18.88 -3.46 -15.41
CA GLU A 419 17.77 -3.29 -16.34
C GLU A 419 16.44 -3.04 -15.61
N SER A 420 15.55 -2.27 -16.25
CA SER A 420 14.19 -2.03 -15.76
C SER A 420 13.13 -2.26 -16.82
N VAL A 421 11.87 -2.27 -16.40
CA VAL A 421 10.70 -2.32 -17.29
C VAL A 421 9.77 -1.15 -16.96
N VAL A 422 9.30 -0.46 -17.99
CA VAL A 422 8.33 0.62 -17.88
C VAL A 422 7.05 0.19 -18.56
N PHE A 423 6.02 -0.05 -17.77
CA PHE A 423 4.67 -0.32 -18.23
C PHE A 423 4.01 0.96 -18.71
N ALA A 424 3.46 0.95 -19.92
CA ALA A 424 2.79 2.09 -20.52
C ALA A 424 1.56 1.62 -21.32
N ASP A 425 0.72 2.56 -21.74
CA ASP A 425 -0.36 2.27 -22.67
C ASP A 425 0.18 2.01 -24.10
N ASN A 426 -0.69 1.57 -24.99
CA ASN A 426 -0.44 1.43 -26.42
C ASN A 426 -0.63 2.73 -27.20
N LEU A 427 -0.32 3.87 -26.57
CA LEU A 427 -0.33 5.15 -27.24
C LEU A 427 0.69 5.12 -28.39
N ASP A 428 0.30 5.63 -29.56
CA ASP A 428 1.16 5.64 -30.75
C ASP A 428 2.55 6.20 -30.46
N ALA A 429 2.65 7.25 -29.62
CA ALA A 429 3.90 7.85 -29.18
C ALA A 429 4.81 6.92 -28.34
N GLN A 430 4.23 6.00 -27.58
CA GLN A 430 4.94 5.11 -26.65
C GLN A 430 5.36 3.77 -27.26
N VAL A 431 4.85 3.44 -28.46
CA VAL A 431 5.17 2.20 -29.19
C VAL A 431 6.09 2.42 -30.38
N GLN A 432 6.46 3.67 -30.68
CA GLN A 432 7.40 3.97 -31.78
C GLN A 432 8.78 3.35 -31.51
N ALA A 433 9.43 2.92 -32.59
CA ALA A 433 10.77 2.33 -32.55
C ALA A 433 11.80 3.26 -31.90
N GLU A 434 11.74 4.56 -32.16
CA GLU A 434 12.67 5.53 -31.56
C GLU A 434 12.46 5.67 -30.05
N TYR A 435 11.21 5.72 -29.59
CA TYR A 435 10.88 5.81 -28.17
C TYR A 435 11.35 4.56 -27.41
N LEU A 436 11.04 3.38 -27.92
CA LEU A 436 11.46 2.10 -27.34
C LEU A 436 12.99 1.91 -27.42
N GLY A 437 13.59 2.33 -28.54
CA GLY A 437 15.04 2.31 -28.77
C GLY A 437 15.78 3.18 -27.76
N ASN A 438 15.38 4.44 -27.60
CA ASN A 438 15.96 5.35 -26.61
C ASN A 438 15.82 4.79 -25.19
N GLN A 439 14.66 4.23 -24.85
CA GLN A 439 14.43 3.64 -23.54
C GLN A 439 15.42 2.52 -23.23
N LYS A 440 15.64 1.64 -24.21
CA LYS A 440 16.53 0.49 -24.10
C LYS A 440 18.00 0.91 -24.09
N GLU A 441 18.41 1.71 -25.06
CA GLU A 441 19.82 2.05 -25.30
C GLU A 441 20.36 3.06 -24.29
N LYS A 442 19.56 4.06 -23.91
CA LYS A 442 19.99 5.14 -23.02
C LYS A 442 19.52 4.95 -21.58
N GLY A 443 18.36 4.32 -21.38
CA GLY A 443 17.76 4.11 -20.06
C GLY A 443 17.94 2.70 -19.50
N ARG A 444 18.47 1.75 -20.28
CA ARG A 444 18.53 0.31 -19.92
C ARG A 444 17.16 -0.23 -19.48
N ALA A 445 16.11 0.24 -20.13
CA ALA A 445 14.74 -0.02 -19.75
C ALA A 445 13.93 -0.56 -20.93
N ILE A 446 13.17 -1.63 -20.70
CA ILE A 446 12.26 -2.18 -21.70
C ILE A 446 10.91 -1.47 -21.58
N GLY A 447 10.42 -0.90 -22.67
CA GLY A 447 9.03 -0.45 -22.76
C GLY A 447 8.11 -1.65 -22.88
N TRP A 448 7.13 -1.77 -21.98
CA TRP A 448 6.15 -2.84 -22.00
C TRP A 448 4.74 -2.28 -22.15
N SER A 449 4.21 -2.47 -23.34
CA SER A 449 2.84 -2.18 -23.73
C SER A 449 1.84 -3.06 -22.98
N LEU A 450 0.95 -2.44 -22.20
CA LEU A 450 -0.17 -3.15 -21.57
C LEU A 450 -1.32 -3.35 -22.57
N LEU A 451 -2.38 -4.05 -22.15
CA LEU A 451 -3.48 -4.43 -23.05
C LEU A 451 -4.19 -3.18 -23.58
N LYS A 452 -4.37 -3.08 -24.91
CA LYS A 452 -5.13 -2.00 -25.54
C LYS A 452 -6.56 -1.99 -24.99
N GLY A 453 -7.02 -0.84 -24.51
CA GLY A 453 -8.36 -0.68 -23.91
C GLY A 453 -8.49 -1.26 -22.50
N GLY A 454 -7.45 -1.89 -21.95
CA GLY A 454 -7.43 -2.47 -20.61
C GLY A 454 -6.67 -1.62 -19.59
N THR A 455 -6.52 -0.32 -19.84
CA THR A 455 -5.70 0.56 -18.98
C THR A 455 -6.26 0.66 -17.56
N HIS A 456 -7.57 0.85 -17.46
CA HIS A 456 -8.34 0.83 -16.21
C HIS A 456 -8.21 -0.47 -15.39
N TRP A 457 -7.76 -1.58 -16.00
CA TRP A 457 -7.45 -2.83 -15.30
C TRP A 457 -5.97 -2.99 -14.96
N SER A 458 -5.08 -2.61 -15.87
CA SER A 458 -3.69 -3.05 -15.85
C SER A 458 -2.67 -1.95 -15.53
N GLN A 459 -3.05 -0.67 -15.59
CA GLN A 459 -2.16 0.45 -15.27
C GLN A 459 -2.25 0.80 -13.77
N PRO A 460 -1.16 0.69 -13.01
CA PRO A 460 -1.09 1.19 -11.63
C PRO A 460 -1.56 2.64 -11.45
N VAL A 461 -1.29 3.54 -12.42
CA VAL A 461 -1.78 4.92 -12.37
C VAL A 461 -3.31 4.98 -12.39
N ASP A 462 -3.96 4.30 -13.33
CA ASP A 462 -5.43 4.23 -13.42
C ASP A 462 -6.08 3.43 -12.28
N GLN A 463 -5.37 2.45 -11.70
CA GLN A 463 -5.85 1.67 -10.56
C GLN A 463 -5.95 2.45 -9.23
N GLY A 464 -5.61 3.74 -9.27
CA GLY A 464 -5.91 4.71 -8.23
C GLY A 464 -4.74 5.59 -7.83
N ALA A 465 -3.51 5.35 -8.30
CA ALA A 465 -2.39 6.24 -7.97
C ALA A 465 -2.59 7.64 -8.56
N GLY A 466 -3.08 7.75 -9.80
CA GLY A 466 -3.40 9.04 -10.43
C GLY A 466 -4.50 9.79 -9.67
N ARG A 467 -5.51 9.07 -9.16
CA ARG A 467 -6.55 9.64 -8.29
C ARG A 467 -5.99 10.18 -6.98
N GLU A 468 -5.09 9.45 -6.32
CA GLU A 468 -4.46 9.92 -5.08
C GLU A 468 -3.62 11.18 -5.32
N VAL A 469 -2.85 11.22 -6.41
CA VAL A 469 -2.09 12.42 -6.80
C VAL A 469 -3.04 13.59 -7.00
N LYS A 470 -4.12 13.43 -7.75
CA LYS A 470 -5.11 14.51 -7.95
C LYS A 470 -5.76 14.95 -6.65
N ARG A 471 -6.07 14.04 -5.73
CA ARG A 471 -6.65 14.40 -4.43
C ARG A 471 -5.66 15.21 -3.58
N ASP A 472 -4.39 14.85 -3.60
CA ASP A 472 -3.41 15.63 -2.83
C ASP A 472 -3.11 16.97 -3.52
N ILE A 473 -3.18 17.08 -4.86
CA ILE A 473 -3.16 18.38 -5.57
C ILE A 473 -4.34 19.27 -5.17
N ASP A 474 -5.54 18.69 -5.10
CA ASP A 474 -6.75 19.37 -4.62
C ASP A 474 -6.56 19.87 -3.18
N TYR A 475 -5.97 19.05 -2.31
CA TYR A 475 -5.62 19.47 -0.94
C TYR A 475 -4.68 20.69 -0.93
N GLU A 476 -3.62 20.71 -1.76
CA GLU A 476 -2.72 21.88 -1.85
C GLU A 476 -3.42 23.14 -2.40
N GLN A 477 -4.36 22.97 -3.33
CA GLN A 477 -5.19 24.07 -3.81
C GLN A 477 -6.08 24.62 -2.69
N ASN A 478 -6.77 23.75 -1.95
CA ASN A 478 -7.61 24.16 -0.83
C ASN A 478 -6.79 24.86 0.26
N GLU A 479 -5.61 24.32 0.62
CA GLU A 479 -4.70 24.96 1.57
C GLU A 479 -4.26 26.36 1.11
N TRP A 480 -4.07 26.57 -0.19
CA TRP A 480 -3.78 27.89 -0.75
C TRP A 480 -4.98 28.86 -0.67
N LEU A 481 -6.21 28.34 -0.80
CA LEU A 481 -7.46 29.10 -0.73
C LEU A 481 -7.90 29.45 0.71
N GLU A 482 -7.31 28.83 1.74
CA GLU A 482 -7.55 29.21 3.14
C GLU A 482 -6.98 30.60 3.49
N ASP A 483 -6.07 31.13 2.68
CA ASP A 483 -5.59 32.51 2.78
C ASP A 483 -6.58 33.46 2.10
N LEU A 484 -7.11 34.42 2.86
CA LEU A 484 -8.13 35.36 2.40
C LEU A 484 -7.69 36.20 1.19
N ASP A 485 -6.41 36.59 1.10
CA ASP A 485 -5.91 37.38 -0.03
C ASP A 485 -5.86 36.53 -1.32
N ASN A 486 -5.61 35.23 -1.18
CA ASN A 486 -5.62 34.28 -2.30
C ASN A 486 -7.04 33.95 -2.73
N LEU A 487 -7.94 33.78 -1.76
CA LEU A 487 -9.37 33.58 -2.02
C LEU A 487 -9.98 34.79 -2.75
N GLU A 488 -9.64 36.01 -2.34
CA GLU A 488 -10.13 37.22 -3.03
C GLU A 488 -9.65 37.26 -4.49
N LYS A 489 -8.36 36.97 -4.75
CA LYS A 489 -7.82 36.86 -6.12
C LYS A 489 -8.52 35.77 -6.94
N TRP A 490 -8.86 34.65 -6.31
CA TRP A 490 -9.57 33.54 -6.93
C TRP A 490 -10.98 33.95 -7.35
N GLU A 491 -11.72 34.58 -6.44
CA GLU A 491 -13.11 35.01 -6.65
C GLU A 491 -13.26 36.16 -7.66
N ASN A 492 -12.28 37.07 -7.67
CA ASN A 492 -12.24 38.23 -8.58
C ASN A 492 -11.65 37.89 -9.96
N SER A 493 -11.14 36.67 -10.14
CA SER A 493 -10.46 36.24 -11.38
C SER A 493 -9.21 37.07 -11.71
N ASP A 494 -8.48 37.51 -10.69
CA ASP A 494 -7.29 38.38 -10.83
C ASP A 494 -6.02 37.61 -11.24
N LEU A 495 -6.06 36.28 -11.20
CA LEU A 495 -4.92 35.43 -11.55
C LEU A 495 -4.66 35.46 -13.07
N THR A 496 -3.45 35.85 -13.45
CA THR A 496 -3.00 35.78 -14.85
C THR A 496 -2.76 34.33 -15.28
N ALA A 497 -2.60 34.11 -16.59
CA ALA A 497 -2.24 32.79 -17.09
C ALA A 497 -0.86 32.31 -16.57
N SER A 498 0.06 33.23 -16.27
CA SER A 498 1.36 32.92 -15.67
C SER A 498 1.18 32.45 -14.23
N ASP A 499 0.44 33.21 -13.42
CA ASP A 499 0.19 32.89 -12.01
C ASP A 499 -0.44 31.50 -11.88
N ARG A 500 -1.43 31.21 -12.74
CA ARG A 500 -2.08 29.90 -12.77
C ARG A 500 -1.11 28.75 -13.05
N ARG A 501 -0.21 28.90 -14.02
CA ARG A 501 0.77 27.85 -14.34
C ARG A 501 1.76 27.65 -13.20
N VAL A 502 2.25 28.73 -12.61
CA VAL A 502 3.12 28.67 -11.42
C VAL A 502 2.40 27.90 -10.30
N LEU A 503 1.18 28.30 -9.93
CA LEU A 503 0.39 27.62 -8.91
C LEU A 503 0.18 26.13 -9.22
N MET A 504 -0.15 25.79 -10.47
CA MET A 504 -0.30 24.38 -10.89
C MET A 504 0.99 23.57 -10.70
N THR A 505 2.17 24.16 -10.93
CA THR A 505 3.44 23.45 -10.65
C THR A 505 3.64 23.24 -9.14
N TRP A 506 3.29 24.23 -8.31
CA TRP A 506 3.41 24.12 -6.86
C TRP A 506 2.46 23.06 -6.29
N TRP A 507 1.17 23.10 -6.67
CA TRP A 507 0.19 22.11 -6.24
C TRP A 507 0.56 20.70 -6.72
N ALA A 508 1.02 20.56 -7.96
CA ALA A 508 1.48 19.27 -8.49
C ALA A 508 2.70 18.72 -7.75
N GLY A 509 3.72 19.55 -7.51
CA GLY A 509 4.94 19.15 -6.81
C GLY A 509 4.68 18.74 -5.37
N ALA A 510 4.02 19.61 -4.60
CA ALA A 510 3.69 19.35 -3.20
C ALA A 510 2.68 18.19 -3.05
N GLY A 511 1.64 18.16 -3.88
CA GLY A 511 0.64 17.08 -3.87
C GLY A 511 1.25 15.72 -4.23
N TYR A 512 2.16 15.66 -5.21
CA TYR A 512 2.86 14.43 -5.56
C TYR A 512 3.79 13.95 -4.44
N ALA A 513 4.54 14.87 -3.81
CA ALA A 513 5.38 14.55 -2.65
C ALA A 513 4.55 14.01 -1.47
N ARG A 514 3.40 14.63 -1.18
CA ARG A 514 2.44 14.19 -0.16
C ARG A 514 1.91 12.79 -0.47
N THR A 515 1.55 12.51 -1.72
CA THR A 515 1.08 11.19 -2.16
C THR A 515 2.18 10.14 -1.95
N CYS A 516 3.41 10.45 -2.38
CA CYS A 516 4.55 9.55 -2.22
C CYS A 516 4.91 9.27 -0.76
N ALA A 517 4.63 10.20 0.16
CA ALA A 517 4.86 10.02 1.59
C ALA A 517 3.73 9.23 2.28
N ARG A 518 2.48 9.44 1.87
CA ARG A 518 1.28 8.95 2.55
C ARG A 518 0.77 7.62 2.01
N VAL A 519 0.89 7.39 0.70
CA VAL A 519 0.30 6.24 0.01
C VAL A 519 1.36 5.17 -0.24
N ASN A 520 1.07 3.92 0.11
CA ASN A 520 1.88 2.80 -0.37
C ASN A 520 1.57 2.57 -1.87
N LEU A 521 2.40 3.11 -2.76
CA LEU A 521 2.20 3.02 -4.22
C LEU A 521 2.33 1.59 -4.73
N ASN A 522 3.06 0.74 -4.02
CA ASN A 522 3.24 -0.67 -4.37
C ASN A 522 1.90 -1.42 -4.45
N ARG A 523 0.88 -1.00 -3.69
CA ARG A 523 -0.45 -1.61 -3.70
C ARG A 523 -1.12 -1.58 -5.07
N TYR A 524 -0.84 -0.55 -5.88
CA TYR A 524 -1.44 -0.42 -7.20
C TYR A 524 -0.80 -1.36 -8.21
N PHE A 525 0.50 -1.62 -8.08
CA PHE A 525 1.18 -2.63 -8.88
C PHE A 525 0.79 -4.05 -8.46
N GLU A 526 0.50 -4.29 -7.18
CA GLU A 526 -0.08 -5.56 -6.71
C GLU A 526 -1.46 -5.77 -7.33
N LYS A 527 -2.35 -4.77 -7.21
CA LYS A 527 -3.73 -4.82 -7.71
C LYS A 527 -3.79 -5.05 -9.22
N SER A 528 -2.91 -4.39 -10.00
CA SER A 528 -2.90 -4.47 -11.46
C SER A 528 -2.20 -5.69 -12.05
N GLY A 529 -1.51 -6.50 -11.22
CA GLY A 529 -0.68 -7.60 -11.68
C GLY A 529 0.71 -7.19 -12.22
N CYS A 530 1.08 -5.91 -12.16
CA CYS A 530 2.43 -5.48 -12.57
C CYS A 530 3.56 -6.02 -11.66
N LEU A 531 3.23 -6.56 -10.48
CA LEU A 531 4.17 -7.31 -9.62
C LEU A 531 4.10 -8.83 -9.77
N LEU A 532 3.52 -9.35 -10.85
CA LEU A 532 3.48 -10.79 -11.09
C LEU A 532 4.89 -11.39 -10.97
N SER A 533 4.98 -12.47 -10.19
CA SER A 533 6.22 -13.16 -9.87
C SER A 533 6.22 -14.56 -10.46
N VAL A 534 7.40 -15.14 -10.68
CA VAL A 534 7.54 -16.52 -11.19
C VAL A 534 6.83 -17.51 -10.26
N THR A 535 6.95 -17.29 -8.94
CA THR A 535 6.43 -18.22 -7.92
C THR A 535 4.97 -18.05 -7.54
N GLY A 536 4.35 -16.92 -7.87
CA GLY A 536 2.95 -16.66 -7.51
C GLY A 536 2.74 -16.19 -6.09
N TRP A 537 3.80 -15.64 -5.53
CA TRP A 537 3.84 -15.22 -4.14
C TRP A 537 2.80 -14.17 -3.76
N SER A 538 2.25 -13.42 -4.72
CA SER A 538 1.30 -12.33 -4.47
C SER A 538 0.15 -12.31 -5.48
N ASP A 539 -0.14 -13.44 -6.10
CA ASP A 539 -1.15 -13.50 -7.15
C ASP A 539 -2.56 -13.29 -6.59
N GLU A 540 -2.78 -13.68 -5.33
CA GLU A 540 -4.03 -13.44 -4.60
C GLU A 540 -4.34 -11.96 -4.37
N LYS A 541 -3.36 -11.07 -4.56
CA LYS A 541 -3.53 -9.62 -4.44
C LYS A 541 -3.94 -8.96 -5.75
N ILE A 542 -3.87 -9.69 -6.86
CA ILE A 542 -4.25 -9.18 -8.18
C ILE A 542 -5.76 -9.14 -8.21
N ASN A 543 -6.29 -7.92 -8.24
CA ASN A 543 -7.73 -7.67 -8.21
C ASN A 543 -8.03 -6.38 -8.99
N PRO A 544 -7.95 -6.42 -10.33
CA PRO A 544 -8.20 -5.25 -11.17
C PRO A 544 -9.59 -4.66 -10.91
N GLU A 545 -9.67 -3.33 -10.89
CA GLU A 545 -10.94 -2.64 -10.66
C GLU A 545 -11.99 -2.97 -11.72
N GLY A 546 -13.25 -3.12 -11.28
CA GLY A 546 -14.36 -3.47 -12.16
C GLY A 546 -14.45 -4.95 -12.55
N LEU A 547 -13.50 -5.80 -12.14
CA LEU A 547 -13.52 -7.24 -12.41
C LEU A 547 -13.72 -8.04 -11.11
N ALA A 548 -14.98 -8.17 -10.68
CA ALA A 548 -15.31 -8.96 -9.50
C ALA A 548 -14.89 -10.44 -9.68
N SER A 549 -14.25 -11.00 -8.66
CA SER A 549 -13.78 -12.41 -8.65
C SER A 549 -12.79 -12.74 -9.77
N PHE A 550 -11.97 -11.78 -10.20
CA PHE A 550 -10.94 -12.01 -11.21
C PHE A 550 -9.99 -13.14 -10.79
N THR A 551 -9.79 -14.09 -11.70
CA THR A 551 -8.79 -15.14 -11.60
C THR A 551 -8.08 -15.27 -12.95
N PHE A 552 -6.83 -15.69 -12.93
CA PHE A 552 -6.08 -15.96 -14.15
C PHE A 552 -5.32 -17.27 -13.99
N ASP A 553 -5.20 -18.00 -15.09
CA ASP A 553 -4.40 -19.21 -15.12
C ASP A 553 -2.93 -18.84 -15.25
N ARG A 554 -2.10 -19.45 -14.39
CA ARG A 554 -0.66 -19.38 -14.57
C ARG A 554 -0.28 -20.25 -15.76
N PRO A 555 0.46 -19.72 -16.75
CA PRO A 555 1.07 -20.59 -17.73
C PRO A 555 1.99 -21.55 -17.00
N VAL A 556 1.83 -22.86 -17.27
CA VAL A 556 2.76 -23.88 -16.79
C VAL A 556 4.10 -23.57 -17.43
N LEU A 557 5.00 -22.93 -16.66
CA LEU A 557 6.36 -22.71 -17.12
C LEU A 557 6.96 -24.10 -17.34
N PRO A 558 7.53 -24.40 -18.52
CA PRO A 558 8.29 -25.63 -18.68
C PRO A 558 9.31 -25.67 -17.55
N ALA A 559 9.39 -26.81 -16.85
CA ALA A 559 10.32 -26.99 -15.75
C ALA A 559 11.65 -26.42 -16.22
N VAL A 560 12.10 -25.33 -15.57
CA VAL A 560 13.41 -24.77 -15.83
C VAL A 560 14.33 -25.95 -15.64
N LEU A 561 14.90 -26.48 -16.73
CA LEU A 561 15.96 -27.48 -16.65
C LEU A 561 16.89 -26.92 -15.62
N GLU A 562 16.97 -27.55 -14.45
CA GLU A 562 17.88 -27.16 -13.40
C GLU A 562 19.23 -27.04 -14.09
N THR A 563 19.65 -25.81 -14.38
CA THR A 563 20.90 -25.59 -15.07
C THR A 563 21.91 -26.29 -14.20
N ALA A 564 22.58 -27.28 -14.77
CA ALA A 564 23.64 -28.04 -14.13
C ALA A 564 24.47 -27.05 -13.30
N PRO A 565 24.82 -27.40 -12.05
CA PRO A 565 25.48 -26.50 -11.13
C PRO A 565 26.58 -25.76 -11.88
N VAL A 566 26.47 -24.44 -11.92
CA VAL A 566 27.50 -23.58 -12.50
C VAL A 566 28.80 -24.02 -11.85
N GLN A 567 29.65 -24.69 -12.62
CA GLN A 567 31.01 -24.94 -12.20
C GLN A 567 31.60 -23.56 -12.00
N HIS A 568 31.77 -23.16 -10.74
CA HIS A 568 32.55 -21.99 -10.42
C HIS A 568 33.92 -22.24 -11.03
N ASN A 569 34.24 -21.54 -12.12
CA ASN A 569 35.62 -21.42 -12.57
C ASN A 569 36.39 -20.86 -11.38
N VAL A 570 37.17 -21.74 -10.76
CA VAL A 570 38.09 -21.41 -9.69
C VAL A 570 39.07 -20.42 -10.32
N VAL A 571 38.99 -19.17 -9.87
CA VAL A 571 40.02 -18.18 -10.19
C VAL A 571 41.31 -18.69 -9.55
N PRO A 572 42.40 -18.91 -10.32
CA PRO A 572 43.65 -19.39 -9.75
C PRO A 572 44.13 -18.39 -8.71
N THR A 573 44.37 -18.86 -7.49
CA THR A 573 44.66 -18.00 -6.33
C THR A 573 46.14 -18.01 -5.95
N THR A 574 46.97 -18.72 -6.71
CA THR A 574 48.41 -18.78 -6.50
C THR A 574 49.18 -18.40 -7.75
N LEU A 575 50.34 -17.76 -7.55
CA LEU A 575 51.22 -17.29 -8.63
C LEU A 575 51.75 -18.45 -9.50
N SER A 576 51.81 -19.66 -8.95
CA SER A 576 52.22 -20.87 -9.67
C SER A 576 51.14 -21.38 -10.64
N GLU A 577 49.86 -21.18 -10.35
CA GLU A 577 48.76 -21.62 -11.23
C GLU A 577 48.56 -20.66 -12.42
N LEU A 578 48.95 -19.39 -12.28
CA LEU A 578 48.96 -18.40 -13.36
C LEU A 578 50.09 -18.60 -14.38
N GLN A 579 51.12 -19.39 -14.05
CA GLN A 579 52.26 -19.63 -14.93
C GLN A 579 52.11 -20.90 -15.79
N GLN A 580 51.07 -21.70 -15.55
CA GLN A 580 50.76 -22.92 -16.30
C GLN A 580 49.53 -22.80 -17.21
N ALA A 581 48.75 -21.72 -17.10
CA ALA A 581 47.67 -21.36 -18.03
C ALA A 581 48.18 -20.31 -19.02
#